data_AF-A0A955DTC7-F1
#
_entry.id   AF-A0A955DTC7-F1
#
_cell.length_a   1.000
_cell.length_b   1.000
_cell.length_c   1.000
_cell.angle_alpha   90.00
_cell.angle_beta   90.00
_cell.angle_gamma   90.00
#
_symmetry.space_group_name_H-M   'P 1'
#
loop_
_entity.id
_entity.type
_entity.pdbx_description
1 polymer ?
#
loop_
_entity_poly.entity_id
_entity_poly.type
_entity_poly.pdbx_seq_one_letter_code
_entity_poly.pdbx_strand_id
1 'polypeptide(L)'
;YAHALCTTVERRETGSTTPLREALATFHTFVAKEEAGGFVHADLYPLKQRAAMSRPQYEFPLRASTEPTYEIEVQGTRARIGTISLSQLLREAYPGAGYLHMAQRYRVISVSPRSRRVLVARQRYAATTAVVQTRVFPRLHGLHRTWLGTGSLVVEADLQVHSRVVGFRQHTAHGVEAHTYEPGSPYAQQPIERFFSTTGLCFVAPDAPGASSDLEDAVGAILDRGCQMLGLHRQDVALGRMYSRDSMLGFPAPTHGVSIYDDTEGSLRLTSDIGDAVPSILDDLLSVVTGPTPLEPRTVAVLEYLRDQLGRTVPIAGDSAPIDHGAVVDGLFRLVLPGQGAFRVVDGESTSVQVRDVRYTPNGMMYVLVPTDLRVTHMAPIVQIQPIHGATELGWYDPCACEWREVPHDA
;
A
#
# COMPACT_ATOMS: atom_id res chain seq x y z
N TYR A 1 2.98 -6.03 -20.15
CA TYR A 1 3.72 -5.02 -20.94
C TYR A 1 5.20 -4.90 -20.53
N ALA A 2 5.54 -4.80 -19.24
CA ALA A 2 6.94 -4.78 -18.77
C ALA A 2 7.83 -5.90 -19.37
N HIS A 3 7.36 -7.15 -19.40
CA HIS A 3 8.07 -8.24 -20.06
C HIS A 3 8.34 -7.99 -21.56
N ALA A 4 7.41 -7.33 -22.27
CA ALA A 4 7.60 -6.98 -23.67
C ALA A 4 8.70 -5.92 -23.85
N LEU A 5 8.82 -4.97 -22.90
CA LEU A 5 9.94 -4.01 -22.88
C LEU A 5 11.28 -4.73 -22.68
N CYS A 6 11.36 -5.64 -21.69
CA CYS A 6 12.56 -6.43 -21.44
C CYS A 6 12.95 -7.25 -22.68
N THR A 7 12.00 -7.96 -23.29
CA THR A 7 12.23 -8.74 -24.51
C THR A 7 12.68 -7.86 -25.67
N THR A 8 12.09 -6.68 -25.86
CA THR A 8 12.47 -5.77 -26.94
C THR A 8 13.92 -5.29 -26.77
N VAL A 9 14.33 -4.97 -25.55
CA VAL A 9 15.73 -4.61 -25.24
C VAL A 9 16.66 -5.81 -25.45
N GLU A 10 16.32 -6.99 -24.93
CA GLU A 10 17.13 -8.20 -25.12
C GLU A 10 17.31 -8.55 -26.60
N ARG A 11 16.27 -8.45 -27.42
CA ARG A 11 16.35 -8.69 -28.87
C ARG A 11 17.25 -7.68 -29.56
N ARG A 12 17.19 -6.40 -29.17
CA ARG A 12 18.08 -5.35 -29.69
C ARG A 12 19.54 -5.60 -29.31
N GLU A 13 19.80 -6.05 -28.08
CA GLU A 13 21.16 -6.31 -27.59
C GLU A 13 21.77 -7.60 -28.14
N THR A 14 20.96 -8.66 -28.29
CA THR A 14 21.43 -9.98 -28.72
C THR A 14 21.31 -10.23 -30.22
N GLY A 15 20.52 -9.40 -30.92
CA GLY A 15 20.13 -9.66 -32.31
C GLY A 15 19.22 -10.88 -32.49
N SER A 16 18.74 -11.49 -31.40
CA SER A 16 17.91 -12.69 -31.46
C SER A 16 16.53 -12.37 -32.02
N THR A 17 16.14 -13.04 -33.09
CA THR A 17 14.77 -13.01 -33.63
C THR A 17 13.96 -14.22 -33.20
N THR A 18 14.42 -14.93 -32.16
CA THR A 18 13.80 -16.20 -31.76
C THR A 18 12.34 -15.97 -31.41
N PRO A 19 11.40 -16.68 -32.07
CA PRO A 19 9.98 -16.53 -31.79
C PRO A 19 9.67 -17.16 -30.42
N LEU A 20 9.02 -16.38 -29.55
CA LEU A 20 8.52 -16.83 -28.26
C LEU A 20 7.21 -17.61 -28.48
N ARG A 21 7.32 -18.88 -28.88
CA ARG A 21 6.21 -19.69 -29.41
C ARG A 21 5.04 -19.92 -28.43
N GLU A 22 5.27 -19.75 -27.13
CA GLU A 22 4.28 -20.02 -26.07
C GLU A 22 3.72 -18.74 -25.41
N ALA A 23 4.07 -17.56 -25.92
CA ALA A 23 3.59 -16.30 -25.35
C ALA A 23 2.14 -15.97 -25.80
N LEU A 24 1.42 -15.25 -24.95
CA LEU A 24 0.08 -14.75 -25.26
C LEU A 24 0.08 -13.83 -26.49
N ALA A 25 -0.97 -13.86 -27.30
CA ALA A 25 -1.08 -13.01 -28.50
C ALA A 25 -0.93 -11.51 -28.18
N THR A 26 -1.45 -11.07 -27.02
CA THR A 26 -1.31 -9.70 -26.52
C THR A 26 0.15 -9.33 -26.27
N PHE A 27 0.96 -10.27 -25.77
CA PHE A 27 2.39 -10.05 -25.56
C PHE A 27 3.12 -9.80 -26.88
N HIS A 28 2.85 -10.60 -27.91
CA HIS A 28 3.44 -10.38 -29.24
C HIS A 28 3.05 -9.02 -29.83
N THR A 29 1.79 -8.62 -29.64
CA THR A 29 1.31 -7.30 -30.05
C THR A 29 2.11 -6.18 -29.38
N PHE A 30 2.40 -6.30 -28.08
CA PHE A 30 3.21 -5.31 -27.37
C PHE A 30 4.66 -5.26 -27.86
N VAL A 31 5.30 -6.41 -28.06
CA VAL A 31 6.69 -6.46 -28.58
C VAL A 31 6.76 -5.81 -29.96
N ALA A 32 5.85 -6.14 -30.87
CA ALA A 32 5.82 -5.57 -32.22
C ALA A 32 5.60 -4.04 -32.19
N LYS A 33 4.73 -3.53 -31.32
CA LYS A 33 4.52 -2.08 -31.14
C LYS A 33 5.77 -1.37 -30.63
N GLU A 34 6.49 -1.97 -29.68
CA GLU A 34 7.73 -1.38 -29.16
C GLU A 34 8.89 -1.43 -30.16
N GLU A 35 9.00 -2.51 -30.93
CA GLU A 35 9.97 -2.62 -32.03
C GLU A 35 9.70 -1.57 -33.12
N ALA A 36 8.42 -1.28 -33.42
CA ALA A 36 8.00 -0.29 -34.40
C ALA A 36 8.00 1.17 -33.89
N GLY A 37 8.28 1.41 -32.61
CA GLY A 37 8.20 2.75 -32.01
C GLY A 37 6.78 3.32 -31.92
N GLY A 38 5.77 2.45 -31.90
CA GLY A 38 4.36 2.85 -31.90
C GLY A 38 3.89 3.46 -30.57
N PHE A 39 2.76 4.16 -30.65
CA PHE A 39 2.05 4.67 -29.48
C PHE A 39 1.48 3.52 -28.63
N VAL A 40 1.54 3.71 -27.32
CA VAL A 40 1.07 2.76 -26.31
C VAL A 40 -0.08 3.42 -25.56
N HIS A 41 -1.02 2.63 -25.05
CA HIS A 41 -2.14 3.14 -24.26
C HIS A 41 -1.63 3.98 -23.08
N ALA A 42 -2.36 5.03 -22.71
CA ALA A 42 -1.97 5.98 -21.67
C ALA A 42 -1.57 5.27 -20.37
N ASP A 43 -2.35 4.26 -19.95
CA ASP A 43 -2.13 3.47 -18.74
C ASP A 43 -0.78 2.71 -18.70
N LEU A 44 -0.18 2.46 -19.86
CA LEU A 44 1.10 1.74 -19.98
C LEU A 44 2.29 2.69 -20.16
N TYR A 45 2.03 3.97 -20.37
CA TYR A 45 3.06 4.98 -20.57
C TYR A 45 3.97 5.18 -19.34
N PRO A 46 3.46 5.16 -18.08
CA PRO A 46 4.34 5.23 -16.90
C PRO A 46 5.37 4.10 -16.85
N LEU A 47 4.97 2.88 -17.23
CA LEU A 47 5.90 1.74 -17.30
C LEU A 47 6.98 1.96 -18.36
N LYS A 48 6.61 2.55 -19.52
CA LYS A 48 7.57 2.89 -20.57
C LYS A 48 8.56 3.96 -20.12
N GLN A 49 8.11 4.98 -19.39
CA GLN A 49 8.99 6.03 -18.85
C GLN A 49 9.99 5.47 -17.84
N ARG A 50 9.54 4.61 -16.91
CA ARG A 50 10.44 3.95 -15.95
C ARG A 50 11.51 3.10 -16.65
N ALA A 51 11.11 2.33 -17.65
CA ALA A 51 12.04 1.57 -18.51
C ALA A 51 13.00 2.42 -19.36
N ALA A 52 12.73 3.72 -19.54
CA ALA A 52 13.63 4.61 -20.28
C ALA A 52 14.72 5.20 -19.39
N MET A 53 14.49 5.28 -18.07
CA MET A 53 15.46 5.82 -17.10
C MET A 53 16.57 4.81 -16.76
N SER A 54 16.27 3.52 -16.83
CA SER A 54 17.20 2.42 -16.53
C SER A 54 16.93 1.23 -17.46
N ARG A 55 17.79 0.20 -17.49
CA ARG A 55 17.46 -0.99 -18.29
C ARG A 55 16.21 -1.67 -17.70
N PRO A 56 15.21 -2.06 -18.52
CA PRO A 56 13.96 -2.63 -18.02
C PRO A 56 14.15 -3.86 -17.10
N GLN A 57 15.21 -4.65 -17.30
CA GLN A 57 15.48 -5.83 -16.46
C GLN A 57 15.85 -5.48 -15.01
N TYR A 58 16.43 -4.29 -14.78
CA TYR A 58 16.75 -3.80 -13.44
C TYR A 58 15.57 -3.06 -12.81
N GLU A 59 14.75 -2.41 -13.65
CA GLU A 59 13.56 -1.67 -13.21
C GLU A 59 12.41 -2.60 -12.79
N PHE A 60 12.25 -3.74 -13.48
CA PHE A 60 11.14 -4.66 -13.32
C PHE A 60 11.62 -6.07 -12.91
N PRO A 61 12.01 -6.26 -11.63
CA PRO A 61 12.42 -7.57 -11.14
C PRO A 61 11.25 -8.56 -11.18
N LEU A 62 11.53 -9.81 -11.59
CA LEU A 62 10.53 -10.90 -11.69
C LEU A 62 9.92 -11.31 -10.33
N ARG A 63 10.65 -11.06 -9.25
CA ARG A 63 10.19 -11.26 -7.88
C ARG A 63 10.34 -9.91 -7.19
N ALA A 64 9.22 -9.20 -7.03
CA ALA A 64 9.17 -7.95 -6.30
C ALA A 64 9.75 -8.18 -4.89
N SER A 65 10.93 -7.62 -4.63
CA SER A 65 11.45 -7.49 -3.28
C SER A 65 12.28 -6.21 -3.21
N THR A 66 11.64 -5.07 -3.51
CA THR A 66 12.07 -3.80 -2.91
C THR A 66 11.93 -3.84 -1.40
N GLU A 67 11.14 -4.75 -0.86
CA GLU A 67 11.00 -4.93 0.59
C GLU A 67 12.30 -5.38 1.26
N PRO A 68 12.59 -4.85 2.46
CA PRO A 68 13.74 -5.27 3.22
C PRO A 68 13.58 -6.74 3.64
N THR A 69 14.66 -7.49 3.45
CA THR A 69 14.77 -8.88 3.90
C THR A 69 15.50 -8.93 5.24
N TYR A 70 14.99 -9.74 6.16
CA TYR A 70 15.52 -9.95 7.49
C TYR A 70 16.21 -11.31 7.59
N GLU A 71 17.31 -11.37 8.33
CA GLU A 71 17.98 -12.62 8.70
C GLU A 71 17.41 -13.17 9.99
N ILE A 72 17.14 -14.48 10.02
CA ILE A 72 16.63 -15.17 11.21
C ILE A 72 17.78 -15.87 11.92
N GLU A 73 18.06 -15.46 13.17
CA GLU A 73 19.14 -15.97 14.00
C GLU A 73 18.60 -16.68 15.25
N VAL A 74 19.24 -17.79 15.63
CA VAL A 74 18.92 -18.49 16.88
C VAL A 74 19.68 -17.87 18.05
N GLN A 75 18.94 -17.54 19.13
CA GLN A 75 19.49 -17.02 20.36
C GLN A 75 20.54 -17.99 20.96
N GLY A 76 21.67 -17.43 21.39
CA GLY A 76 22.77 -18.16 22.01
C GLY A 76 23.79 -18.73 21.01
N THR A 77 23.36 -19.23 19.85
CA THR A 77 24.28 -19.77 18.84
C THR A 77 24.63 -18.75 17.74
N ARG A 78 23.80 -17.72 17.55
CA ARG A 78 23.85 -16.79 16.38
C ARG A 78 23.87 -17.53 15.04
N ALA A 79 23.39 -18.78 15.01
CA ALA A 79 23.29 -19.53 13.77
C ALA A 79 22.14 -18.94 12.94
N ARG A 80 22.44 -18.55 11.71
CA ARG A 80 21.45 -18.12 10.73
C ARG A 80 20.68 -19.33 10.23
N ILE A 81 19.37 -19.33 10.40
CA ILE A 81 18.48 -20.43 9.98
C ILE A 81 17.65 -20.08 8.74
N GLY A 82 17.57 -18.82 8.36
CA GLY A 82 16.83 -18.42 7.15
C GLY A 82 16.76 -16.92 6.97
N THR A 83 15.89 -16.52 6.05
CA THR A 83 15.54 -15.13 5.76
C THR A 83 14.05 -14.98 5.55
N ILE A 84 13.52 -13.80 5.82
CA ILE A 84 12.10 -13.48 5.66
C ILE A 84 11.93 -12.04 5.19
N SER A 85 10.99 -11.78 4.28
CA SER A 85 10.64 -10.42 3.85
C SER A 85 9.87 -9.67 4.94
N LEU A 86 9.82 -8.33 4.88
CA LEU A 86 9.05 -7.53 5.84
C LEU A 86 7.55 -7.90 5.84
N SER A 87 6.93 -8.04 4.67
CA SER A 87 5.52 -8.46 4.56
C SER A 87 5.26 -9.80 5.24
N GLN A 88 6.11 -10.80 5.01
CA GLN A 88 6.03 -12.09 5.67
C GLN A 88 6.29 -12.00 7.18
N LEU A 89 7.25 -11.16 7.60
CA LEU A 89 7.56 -10.95 9.01
C LEU A 89 6.33 -10.48 9.78
N LEU A 90 5.56 -9.52 9.23
CA LEU A 90 4.34 -9.03 9.88
C LEU A 90 3.24 -10.10 10.04
N ARG A 91 3.22 -11.12 9.18
CA ARG A 91 2.23 -12.19 9.20
C ARG A 91 2.67 -13.41 10.01
N GLU A 92 3.95 -13.75 9.94
CA GLU A 92 4.46 -15.07 10.35
C GLU A 92 5.55 -15.00 11.43
N ALA A 93 6.29 -13.89 11.54
CA ALA A 93 7.45 -13.78 12.42
C ALA A 93 7.49 -12.47 13.22
N TYR A 94 6.32 -11.96 13.61
CA TYR A 94 6.20 -10.80 14.49
C TYR A 94 6.69 -11.13 15.92
N PRO A 95 7.08 -10.13 16.75
CA PRO A 95 7.54 -10.38 18.11
C PRO A 95 6.55 -11.18 18.97
N GLY A 96 7.00 -12.31 19.51
CA GLY A 96 6.15 -13.25 20.23
C GLY A 96 5.45 -14.29 19.36
N ALA A 97 5.57 -14.23 18.03
CA ALA A 97 5.03 -15.23 17.11
C ALA A 97 5.69 -16.60 17.29
N GLY A 98 4.91 -17.62 16.94
CA GLY A 98 5.40 -18.97 16.73
C GLY A 98 5.91 -19.19 15.31
N TYR A 99 7.23 -19.38 15.15
CA TYR A 99 7.89 -19.61 13.87
C TYR A 99 8.29 -21.08 13.71
N LEU A 100 7.86 -21.71 12.61
CA LEU A 100 8.19 -23.10 12.29
C LEU A 100 9.23 -23.16 11.16
N HIS A 101 10.39 -23.74 11.43
CA HIS A 101 11.45 -23.91 10.44
C HIS A 101 11.89 -25.37 10.37
N MET A 102 11.68 -26.02 9.21
CA MET A 102 11.99 -27.44 9.01
C MET A 102 11.43 -28.34 10.13
N ALA A 103 10.14 -28.15 10.45
CA ALA A 103 9.42 -28.82 11.55
C ALA A 103 9.94 -28.52 12.98
N GLN A 104 10.93 -27.64 13.13
CA GLN A 104 11.41 -27.18 14.43
C GLN A 104 10.67 -25.91 14.85
N ARG A 105 10.18 -25.90 16.09
CA ARG A 105 9.40 -24.80 16.67
C ARG A 105 10.32 -23.78 17.34
N TYR A 106 10.18 -22.53 16.93
CA TYR A 106 10.86 -21.38 17.50
C TYR A 106 9.87 -20.30 17.93
N ARG A 107 10.17 -19.56 18.98
CA ARG A 107 9.45 -18.33 19.33
C ARG A 107 10.28 -17.13 18.92
N VAL A 108 9.65 -16.14 18.30
CA VAL A 108 10.29 -14.87 17.97
C VAL A 108 10.44 -14.07 19.26
N ILE A 109 11.70 -13.77 19.62
CA ILE A 109 12.05 -13.02 20.82
C ILE A 109 12.07 -11.53 20.54
N SER A 110 12.72 -11.13 19.46
CA SER A 110 12.79 -9.73 19.07
C SER A 110 12.98 -9.58 17.57
N VAL A 111 12.52 -8.46 17.05
CA VAL A 111 12.78 -8.01 15.69
C VAL A 111 13.53 -6.69 15.79
N SER A 112 14.63 -6.59 15.06
CA SER A 112 15.45 -5.39 14.98
C SER A 112 15.34 -4.81 13.57
N PRO A 113 14.49 -3.79 13.34
CA PRO A 113 14.31 -3.16 12.03
C PRO A 113 15.64 -2.69 11.43
N ARG A 114 16.40 -1.88 12.19
CA ARG A 114 17.66 -1.26 11.72
C ARG A 114 18.75 -2.25 11.33
N SER A 115 18.88 -3.37 12.05
CA SER A 115 19.91 -4.38 11.76
C SER A 115 19.41 -5.51 10.86
N ARG A 116 18.14 -5.47 10.44
CA ARG A 116 17.47 -6.48 9.64
C ARG A 116 17.61 -7.89 10.21
N ARG A 117 17.40 -8.03 11.53
CA ARG A 117 17.52 -9.31 12.24
C ARG A 117 16.27 -9.67 13.01
N VAL A 118 15.92 -10.95 12.97
CA VAL A 118 14.90 -11.59 13.78
C VAL A 118 15.59 -12.59 14.69
N LEU A 119 15.51 -12.36 16.00
CA LEU A 119 16.06 -13.26 17.00
C LEU A 119 14.98 -14.25 17.42
N VAL A 120 15.30 -15.55 17.33
CA VAL A 120 14.37 -16.61 17.72
C VAL A 120 14.99 -17.53 18.77
N ALA A 121 14.16 -18.07 19.65
CA ALA A 121 14.58 -19.08 20.62
C ALA A 121 13.80 -20.37 20.42
N ARG A 122 14.44 -21.52 20.65
CA ARG A 122 13.72 -22.80 20.65
C ARG A 122 12.80 -22.84 21.87
N GLN A 123 11.50 -22.86 21.62
CA GLN A 123 10.50 -22.88 22.67
C GLN A 123 9.23 -23.54 22.14
N ARG A 124 8.52 -24.28 23.01
CA ARG A 124 7.13 -24.65 22.74
C ARG A 124 6.26 -23.42 22.90
N TYR A 125 5.39 -23.17 21.93
CA TYR A 125 4.47 -22.05 21.93
C TYR A 125 3.05 -22.51 21.57
N ALA A 126 2.07 -21.72 21.98
CA ALA A 126 0.68 -21.82 21.53
C ALA A 126 0.51 -21.13 20.17
N ALA A 127 -0.50 -21.51 19.39
CA ALA A 127 -0.76 -20.86 18.11
C ALA A 127 -1.00 -19.35 18.33
N THR A 128 -0.45 -18.52 17.44
CA THR A 128 -0.54 -17.07 17.54
C THR A 128 -1.17 -16.48 16.30
N THR A 129 -1.89 -15.35 16.45
CA THR A 129 -2.41 -14.56 15.34
C THR A 129 -2.04 -13.10 15.53
N ALA A 130 -1.47 -12.45 14.52
CA ALA A 130 -1.13 -11.03 14.58
C ALA A 130 -2.38 -10.16 14.75
N VAL A 131 -2.26 -9.08 15.51
CA VAL A 131 -3.25 -7.99 15.52
C VAL A 131 -2.71 -6.89 14.61
N VAL A 132 -3.26 -6.81 13.40
CA VAL A 132 -2.85 -5.86 12.36
C VAL A 132 -3.83 -4.70 12.30
N GLN A 133 -3.30 -3.48 12.19
CA GLN A 133 -4.08 -2.29 11.87
C GLN A 133 -3.59 -1.74 10.53
N THR A 134 -4.50 -1.64 9.56
CA THR A 134 -4.19 -1.09 8.25
C THR A 134 -5.01 0.15 7.98
N ARG A 135 -4.34 1.20 7.49
CA ARG A 135 -4.96 2.41 6.92
C ARG A 135 -4.49 2.59 5.49
N VAL A 136 -5.41 3.01 4.65
CA VAL A 136 -5.19 3.25 3.21
C VAL A 136 -5.43 4.72 2.92
N PHE A 137 -4.51 5.33 2.18
CA PHE A 137 -4.51 6.74 1.84
C PHE A 137 -4.52 6.87 0.31
N PRO A 138 -5.69 7.10 -0.32
CA PRO A 138 -5.76 7.21 -1.76
C PRO A 138 -5.20 8.54 -2.26
N ARG A 139 -4.52 8.51 -3.41
CA ARG A 139 -4.20 9.69 -4.19
C ARG A 139 -5.45 10.13 -4.93
N LEU A 140 -6.05 11.25 -4.50
CA LEU A 140 -7.34 11.72 -5.03
C LEU A 140 -7.28 12.36 -6.43
N HIS A 141 -6.08 12.48 -7.00
CA HIS A 141 -5.79 13.10 -8.28
C HIS A 141 -5.06 12.09 -9.17
N GLY A 142 -5.26 12.18 -10.48
CA GLY A 142 -4.75 11.16 -11.40
C GLY A 142 -5.38 9.79 -11.19
N LEU A 143 -6.65 9.76 -10.77
CA LEU A 143 -7.45 8.55 -10.61
C LEU A 143 -7.49 7.75 -11.93
N HIS A 144 -7.44 6.43 -11.83
CA HIS A 144 -7.39 5.54 -13.00
C HIS A 144 -8.79 5.35 -13.60
N ARG A 145 -9.79 5.04 -12.74
CA ARG A 145 -11.18 4.79 -13.14
C ARG A 145 -12.16 5.15 -12.02
N THR A 146 -13.39 5.53 -12.37
CA THR A 146 -14.46 5.82 -11.41
C THR A 146 -15.79 5.17 -11.82
N TRP A 147 -16.50 4.66 -10.83
CA TRP A 147 -17.88 4.22 -10.90
C TRP A 147 -18.68 5.07 -9.94
N LEU A 148 -19.45 6.02 -10.48
CA LEU A 148 -20.15 7.04 -9.71
C LEU A 148 -21.62 6.66 -9.57
N GLY A 149 -22.07 6.59 -8.32
CA GLY A 149 -23.47 6.56 -7.93
C GLY A 149 -23.92 7.87 -7.31
N THR A 150 -25.22 8.00 -7.07
CA THR A 150 -25.80 9.20 -6.44
C THR A 150 -25.46 9.33 -4.95
N GLY A 151 -25.21 8.22 -4.26
CA GLY A 151 -24.80 8.19 -2.84
C GLY A 151 -23.60 7.29 -2.55
N SER A 152 -23.01 6.65 -3.58
CA SER A 152 -21.79 5.87 -3.44
C SER A 152 -20.82 6.13 -4.59
N LEU A 153 -19.57 5.79 -4.37
CA LEU A 153 -18.49 5.94 -5.32
C LEU A 153 -17.52 4.77 -5.15
N VAL A 154 -17.11 4.19 -6.28
CA VAL A 154 -15.93 3.33 -6.34
C VAL A 154 -14.90 4.00 -7.23
N VAL A 155 -13.66 4.11 -6.77
CA VAL A 155 -12.55 4.64 -7.58
C VAL A 155 -11.37 3.71 -7.59
N GLU A 156 -10.73 3.56 -8.73
CA GLU A 156 -9.41 2.96 -8.85
C GLU A 156 -8.36 4.07 -8.76
N ALA A 157 -7.44 3.97 -7.81
CA ALA A 157 -6.45 5.01 -7.52
C ALA A 157 -5.09 4.41 -7.14
N ASP A 158 -4.06 5.25 -7.21
CA ASP A 158 -2.80 5.01 -6.49
C ASP A 158 -3.06 5.13 -4.99
N LEU A 159 -2.54 4.17 -4.23
CA LEU A 159 -2.77 4.05 -2.79
C LEU A 159 -1.45 4.02 -2.04
N GLN A 160 -1.43 4.72 -0.92
CA GLN A 160 -0.43 4.56 0.12
C GLN A 160 -1.02 3.70 1.24
N VAL A 161 -0.41 2.55 1.50
CA VAL A 161 -0.88 1.60 2.51
C VAL A 161 0.06 1.64 3.71
N HIS A 162 -0.50 1.95 4.87
CA HIS A 162 0.19 1.88 6.14
C HIS A 162 -0.39 0.71 6.96
N SER A 163 0.38 -0.36 7.07
CA SER A 163 0.05 -1.51 7.91
C SER A 163 0.97 -1.57 9.12
N ARG A 164 0.41 -1.87 10.29
CA ARG A 164 1.20 -2.06 11.50
C ARG A 164 0.70 -3.22 12.33
N VAL A 165 1.62 -4.04 12.82
CA VAL A 165 1.33 -5.08 13.82
C VAL A 165 1.44 -4.41 15.19
N VAL A 166 0.32 -4.33 15.90
CA VAL A 166 0.23 -3.68 17.22
C VAL A 166 0.26 -4.67 18.37
N GLY A 167 0.40 -5.96 18.07
CA GLY A 167 0.33 -7.02 19.05
C GLY A 167 -0.04 -8.35 18.42
N PHE A 168 -0.40 -9.31 19.26
CA PHE A 168 -0.87 -10.62 18.83
C PHE A 168 -1.82 -11.24 19.84
N ARG A 169 -2.58 -12.23 19.37
CA ARG A 169 -3.42 -13.11 20.19
C ARG A 169 -2.76 -14.48 20.28
N GLN A 170 -2.69 -15.04 21.48
CA GLN A 170 -2.16 -16.36 21.76
C GLN A 170 -3.31 -17.31 22.14
N HIS A 171 -3.49 -18.38 21.37
CA HIS A 171 -4.52 -19.38 21.59
C HIS A 171 -3.99 -20.46 22.54
N THR A 172 -4.39 -20.38 23.81
CA THR A 172 -4.02 -21.34 24.85
C THR A 172 -5.14 -22.38 25.03
N ALA A 173 -4.89 -23.40 25.84
CA ALA A 173 -5.92 -24.36 26.21
C ALA A 173 -7.08 -23.72 27.02
N HIS A 174 -6.85 -22.55 27.62
CA HIS A 174 -7.79 -21.88 28.52
C HIS A 174 -8.48 -20.67 27.86
N GLY A 175 -8.18 -20.37 26.59
CA GLY A 175 -8.79 -19.26 25.86
C GLY A 175 -7.78 -18.50 25.00
N VAL A 176 -8.12 -17.24 24.70
CA VAL A 176 -7.29 -16.36 23.86
C VAL A 176 -6.73 -15.23 24.71
N GLU A 177 -5.41 -15.15 24.81
CA GLU A 177 -4.70 -14.07 25.50
C GLU A 177 -4.24 -13.01 24.48
N ALA A 178 -4.50 -11.73 24.76
CA ALA A 178 -4.06 -10.63 23.92
C ALA A 178 -2.80 -9.98 24.49
N HIS A 179 -1.82 -9.73 23.62
CA HIS A 179 -0.59 -9.03 23.96
C HIS A 179 -0.41 -7.82 23.04
N THR A 180 -0.27 -6.64 23.63
CA THR A 180 -0.09 -5.37 22.91
C THR A 180 1.39 -4.98 22.87
N TYR A 181 1.80 -4.32 21.78
CA TYR A 181 3.11 -3.70 21.64
C TYR A 181 3.03 -2.25 22.07
N GLU A 182 3.60 -1.96 23.23
CA GLU A 182 3.59 -0.65 23.87
C GLU A 182 4.78 -0.57 24.84
N PRO A 183 5.15 0.63 25.31
CA PRO A 183 6.22 0.79 26.30
C PRO A 183 5.98 -0.10 27.53
N GLY A 184 6.96 -0.95 27.85
CA GLY A 184 6.87 -1.94 28.93
C GLY A 184 6.44 -3.34 28.51
N SER A 185 5.99 -3.54 27.27
CA SER A 185 5.66 -4.87 26.75
C SER A 185 6.91 -5.76 26.67
N PRO A 186 6.85 -7.04 27.09
CA PRO A 186 8.01 -7.94 27.04
C PRO A 186 8.36 -8.39 25.62
N TYR A 187 7.47 -8.18 24.64
CA TYR A 187 7.65 -8.63 23.26
C TYR A 187 8.19 -7.54 22.34
N ALA A 188 7.59 -6.35 22.38
CA ALA A 188 8.03 -5.20 21.60
C ALA A 188 7.56 -3.89 22.22
N GLN A 189 8.44 -2.89 22.26
CA GLN A 189 8.15 -1.58 22.84
C GLN A 189 7.28 -0.70 21.92
N GLN A 190 7.20 -1.04 20.64
CA GLN A 190 6.48 -0.28 19.62
C GLN A 190 5.95 -1.22 18.53
N PRO A 191 4.89 -0.82 17.81
CA PRO A 191 4.41 -1.52 16.62
C PRO A 191 5.50 -1.72 15.57
N ILE A 192 5.39 -2.80 14.80
CA ILE A 192 6.18 -2.97 13.58
C ILE A 192 5.34 -2.48 12.41
N GLU A 193 5.88 -1.51 11.68
CA GLU A 193 5.20 -0.81 10.59
C GLU A 193 5.73 -1.27 9.23
N ARG A 194 4.84 -1.33 8.24
CA ARG A 194 5.14 -1.46 6.82
C ARG A 194 4.34 -0.39 6.09
N PHE A 195 5.04 0.40 5.31
CA PHE A 195 4.45 1.40 4.44
C PHE A 195 4.93 1.16 3.02
N PHE A 196 3.99 1.10 2.08
CA PHE A 196 4.26 0.87 0.67
C PHE A 196 3.21 1.54 -0.20
N SER A 197 3.55 1.77 -1.47
CA SER A 197 2.63 2.28 -2.47
C SER A 197 2.14 1.14 -3.37
N THR A 198 0.87 1.18 -3.72
CA THR A 198 0.19 0.18 -4.57
C THR A 198 -0.97 0.84 -5.31
N THR A 199 -1.82 0.08 -5.99
CA THR A 199 -3.11 0.54 -6.51
C THR A 199 -4.24 -0.24 -5.88
N GLY A 200 -5.45 0.29 -5.98
CA GLY A 200 -6.63 -0.44 -5.53
C GLY A 200 -7.92 0.30 -5.76
N LEU A 201 -9.00 -0.35 -5.33
CA LEU A 201 -10.36 0.15 -5.38
C LEU A 201 -10.74 0.76 -4.03
N CYS A 202 -11.21 1.99 -4.04
CA CYS A 202 -11.73 2.70 -2.88
C CYS A 202 -13.26 2.78 -2.98
N PHE A 203 -13.95 2.21 -1.99
CA PHE A 203 -15.40 2.23 -1.82
C PHE A 203 -15.78 3.30 -0.80
N VAL A 204 -16.52 4.30 -1.26
CA VAL A 204 -17.05 5.40 -0.45
C VAL A 204 -18.57 5.38 -0.55
N ALA A 205 -19.26 5.28 0.58
CA ALA A 205 -20.71 5.18 0.62
C ALA A 205 -21.23 5.79 1.93
N PRO A 206 -21.20 7.13 2.07
CA PRO A 206 -21.57 7.80 3.33
C PRO A 206 -23.02 7.58 3.73
N ASP A 207 -23.91 7.39 2.75
CA ASP A 207 -25.34 7.17 2.98
C ASP A 207 -25.72 5.67 2.98
N ALA A 208 -24.73 4.76 3.00
CA ALA A 208 -25.00 3.33 3.12
C ALA A 208 -25.72 3.02 4.44
N PRO A 209 -26.66 2.08 4.44
CA PRO A 209 -27.34 1.68 5.66
C PRO A 209 -26.37 1.01 6.64
N GLY A 210 -26.49 1.31 7.93
CA GLY A 210 -25.73 0.64 8.98
C GLY A 210 -24.47 1.39 9.44
N ALA A 211 -23.58 0.66 10.10
CA ALA A 211 -22.31 1.16 10.61
C ALA A 211 -21.19 1.03 9.57
N SER A 212 -20.08 1.74 9.78
CA SER A 212 -18.90 1.62 8.90
C SER A 212 -18.29 0.21 8.86
N SER A 213 -18.50 -0.59 9.91
CA SER A 213 -18.15 -2.02 9.90
C SER A 213 -18.97 -2.82 8.90
N ASP A 214 -20.24 -2.46 8.68
CA ASP A 214 -21.11 -3.18 7.75
C ASP A 214 -20.64 -2.96 6.29
N LEU A 215 -20.11 -1.78 5.97
CA LEU A 215 -19.42 -1.51 4.69
C LEU A 215 -18.13 -2.31 4.56
N GLU A 216 -17.35 -2.44 5.64
CA GLU A 216 -16.13 -3.26 5.66
C GLU A 216 -16.45 -4.73 5.39
N ASP A 217 -17.48 -5.27 6.03
CA ASP A 217 -17.94 -6.64 5.82
C ASP A 217 -18.47 -6.85 4.39
N ALA A 218 -19.23 -5.89 3.85
CA ALA A 218 -19.75 -5.96 2.48
C ALA A 218 -18.62 -5.94 1.44
N VAL A 219 -17.66 -5.04 1.57
CA VAL A 219 -16.50 -4.98 0.67
C VAL A 219 -15.59 -6.21 0.86
N GLY A 220 -15.51 -6.74 2.08
CA GLY A 220 -14.86 -8.03 2.36
C GLY A 220 -15.50 -9.18 1.59
N ALA A 221 -16.84 -9.26 1.56
CA ALA A 221 -17.57 -10.26 0.78
C ALA A 221 -17.35 -10.08 -0.74
N ILE A 222 -17.31 -8.83 -1.24
CA ILE A 222 -16.96 -8.53 -2.64
C ILE A 222 -15.56 -9.04 -2.97
N LEU A 223 -14.59 -8.78 -2.09
CA LEU A 223 -13.21 -9.25 -2.27
C LEU A 223 -13.12 -10.78 -2.34
N ASP A 224 -13.71 -11.46 -1.35
CA ASP A 224 -13.64 -12.91 -1.26
C ASP A 224 -14.33 -13.58 -2.45
N ARG A 225 -15.48 -13.04 -2.89
CA ARG A 225 -16.17 -13.55 -4.08
C ARG A 225 -15.43 -13.22 -5.37
N GLY A 226 -14.89 -12.02 -5.51
CA GLY A 226 -14.05 -11.63 -6.63
C GLY A 226 -12.83 -12.54 -6.78
N CYS A 227 -12.17 -12.90 -5.66
CA CYS A 227 -11.07 -13.86 -5.67
C CYS A 227 -11.50 -15.23 -6.21
N GLN A 228 -12.66 -15.73 -5.80
CA GLN A 228 -13.19 -17.00 -6.29
C GLN A 228 -13.53 -16.97 -7.79
N MET A 229 -14.20 -15.90 -8.24
CA MET A 229 -14.64 -15.77 -9.64
C MET A 229 -13.48 -15.56 -10.61
N LEU A 230 -12.45 -14.82 -10.19
CA LEU A 230 -11.31 -14.44 -11.03
C LEU A 230 -10.08 -15.34 -10.84
N GLY A 231 -10.13 -16.30 -9.90
CA GLY A 231 -9.00 -17.19 -9.60
C GLY A 231 -7.81 -16.48 -8.94
N LEU A 232 -8.06 -15.42 -8.18
CA LEU A 232 -7.04 -14.67 -7.46
C LEU A 232 -6.76 -15.30 -6.09
N HIS A 233 -5.51 -15.25 -5.64
CA HIS A 233 -5.15 -15.72 -4.32
C HIS A 233 -5.42 -14.63 -3.27
N ARG A 234 -6.05 -15.00 -2.15
CA ARG A 234 -6.43 -14.05 -1.09
C ARG A 234 -5.25 -13.35 -0.40
N GLN A 235 -4.03 -13.87 -0.59
CA GLN A 235 -2.81 -13.25 -0.07
C GLN A 235 -2.25 -12.15 -0.99
N ASP A 236 -2.69 -12.09 -2.25
CA ASP A 236 -2.18 -11.11 -3.22
C ASP A 236 -2.98 -9.80 -3.18
N VAL A 237 -4.15 -9.83 -2.55
CA VAL A 237 -5.07 -8.71 -2.39
C VAL A 237 -5.55 -8.60 -0.95
N ALA A 238 -5.69 -7.39 -0.45
CA ALA A 238 -6.05 -7.13 0.94
C ALA A 238 -7.12 -6.04 1.07
N LEU A 239 -7.70 -5.99 2.26
CA LEU A 239 -8.73 -5.03 2.66
C LEU A 239 -8.12 -4.03 3.66
N GLY A 240 -8.58 -2.79 3.63
CA GLY A 240 -8.18 -1.79 4.63
C GLY A 240 -9.12 -0.59 4.65
N ARG A 241 -9.22 0.07 5.81
CA ARG A 241 -10.01 1.28 5.95
C ARG A 241 -9.29 2.44 5.26
N MET A 242 -10.01 3.18 4.42
CA MET A 242 -9.47 4.39 3.80
C MET A 242 -9.83 5.64 4.58
N TYR A 243 -8.95 6.62 4.47
CA TYR A 243 -9.12 7.95 5.02
C TYR A 243 -8.51 9.01 4.10
N SER A 244 -9.24 10.10 3.90
CA SER A 244 -8.74 11.34 3.34
C SER A 244 -9.36 12.51 4.09
N ARG A 245 -8.58 13.56 4.36
CA ARG A 245 -9.04 14.85 4.85
C ARG A 245 -9.75 15.63 3.74
N ASP A 246 -9.33 15.43 2.50
CA ASP A 246 -9.89 16.07 1.32
C ASP A 246 -11.14 15.34 0.82
N SER A 247 -12.02 16.11 0.14
CA SER A 247 -13.20 15.59 -0.55
C SER A 247 -12.79 14.72 -1.74
N MET A 248 -13.44 13.57 -1.91
CA MET A 248 -13.27 12.72 -3.09
C MET A 248 -14.42 12.96 -4.08
N LEU A 249 -14.15 13.60 -5.22
CA LEU A 249 -15.13 13.82 -6.31
C LEU A 249 -16.48 14.40 -5.85
N GLY A 250 -16.44 15.39 -4.94
CA GLY A 250 -17.63 16.06 -4.41
C GLY A 250 -18.29 15.36 -3.22
N PHE A 251 -17.79 14.20 -2.79
CA PHE A 251 -18.22 13.58 -1.54
C PHE A 251 -17.70 14.35 -0.32
N PRO A 252 -18.44 14.38 0.81
CA PRO A 252 -18.04 15.16 1.99
C PRO A 252 -16.62 14.85 2.49
N ALA A 253 -15.93 15.92 2.90
CA ALA A 253 -14.67 15.87 3.64
C ALA A 253 -14.93 15.88 5.16
N PRO A 254 -14.17 15.14 5.99
CA PRO A 254 -13.20 14.12 5.58
C PRO A 254 -13.91 12.90 4.97
N THR A 255 -13.29 12.32 3.94
CA THR A 255 -13.81 11.14 3.27
C THR A 255 -13.31 9.87 3.96
N HIS A 256 -14.26 9.00 4.32
CA HIS A 256 -14.03 7.68 4.91
C HIS A 256 -14.60 6.60 4.00
N GLY A 257 -14.02 5.41 4.06
CA GLY A 257 -14.49 4.28 3.26
C GLY A 257 -13.66 3.03 3.52
N VAL A 258 -13.76 2.08 2.58
CA VAL A 258 -13.03 0.81 2.61
C VAL A 258 -12.31 0.63 1.28
N SER A 259 -11.13 0.03 1.27
CA SER A 259 -10.37 -0.22 0.06
C SER A 259 -9.95 -1.67 -0.08
N ILE A 260 -10.01 -2.15 -1.31
CA ILE A 260 -9.37 -3.39 -1.76
C ILE A 260 -8.11 -2.98 -2.51
N TYR A 261 -6.95 -3.52 -2.15
CA TYR A 261 -5.66 -3.14 -2.77
C TYR A 261 -4.79 -4.36 -3.01
N ASP A 262 -3.85 -4.26 -3.95
CA ASP A 262 -2.86 -5.31 -4.14
C ASP A 262 -1.87 -5.30 -2.96
N ASP A 263 -1.66 -6.43 -2.28
CA ASP A 263 -0.73 -6.56 -1.12
C ASP A 263 0.74 -6.69 -1.56
N THR A 264 1.09 -6.01 -2.65
CA THR A 264 2.43 -5.98 -3.23
C THR A 264 2.81 -4.53 -3.57
N GLU A 265 4.03 -4.15 -3.23
CA GLU A 265 4.57 -2.84 -3.59
C GLU A 265 4.67 -2.67 -5.10
N GLY A 266 4.27 -1.49 -5.60
CA GLY A 266 4.31 -1.17 -7.02
C GLY A 266 3.14 -1.72 -7.84
N SER A 267 2.20 -2.43 -7.19
CA SER A 267 0.98 -3.00 -7.78
C SER A 267 1.19 -4.11 -8.82
N LEU A 268 0.28 -5.07 -8.82
CA LEU A 268 0.11 -6.08 -9.87
C LEU A 268 -1.14 -5.82 -10.74
N ARG A 269 -1.89 -4.77 -10.39
CA ARG A 269 -3.21 -4.38 -10.91
C ARG A 269 -4.25 -5.50 -10.88
N LEU A 270 -4.15 -6.42 -9.91
CA LEU A 270 -5.15 -7.48 -9.73
C LEU A 270 -6.51 -6.91 -9.34
N THR A 271 -6.48 -5.81 -8.58
CA THR A 271 -7.66 -5.03 -8.21
C THR A 271 -8.37 -4.36 -9.39
N SER A 272 -7.69 -4.16 -10.52
CA SER A 272 -8.29 -3.64 -11.75
C SER A 272 -9.35 -4.60 -12.30
N ASP A 273 -9.04 -5.91 -12.31
CA ASP A 273 -9.97 -6.96 -12.77
C ASP A 273 -11.15 -7.12 -11.80
N ILE A 274 -10.91 -7.00 -10.49
CA ILE A 274 -11.98 -6.99 -9.48
C ILE A 274 -12.93 -5.82 -9.76
N GLY A 275 -12.39 -4.63 -10.07
CA GLY A 275 -13.16 -3.41 -10.32
C GLY A 275 -14.15 -3.59 -11.47
N ASP A 276 -13.69 -4.17 -12.58
CA ASP A 276 -14.53 -4.45 -13.74
C ASP A 276 -15.59 -5.52 -13.45
N ALA A 277 -15.29 -6.46 -12.56
CA ALA A 277 -16.21 -7.52 -12.16
C ALA A 277 -17.19 -7.13 -11.05
N VAL A 278 -17.06 -5.94 -10.41
CA VAL A 278 -17.89 -5.54 -9.26
C VAL A 278 -19.40 -5.73 -9.51
N PRO A 279 -20.00 -5.30 -10.64
CA PRO A 279 -21.43 -5.51 -10.88
C PRO A 279 -21.82 -7.00 -10.87
N SER A 280 -21.04 -7.84 -11.55
CA SER A 280 -21.28 -9.28 -11.60
C SER A 280 -21.06 -9.96 -10.24
N ILE A 281 -20.10 -9.49 -9.45
CA ILE A 281 -19.84 -9.98 -8.09
C ILE A 281 -21.04 -9.64 -7.18
N LEU A 282 -21.57 -8.42 -7.27
CA LEU A 282 -22.73 -7.99 -6.49
C LEU A 282 -23.98 -8.80 -6.83
N ASP A 283 -24.26 -9.00 -8.12
CA ASP A 283 -25.40 -9.81 -8.57
C ASP A 283 -25.30 -11.25 -8.08
N ASP A 284 -24.11 -11.85 -8.16
CA ASP A 284 -23.88 -13.21 -7.69
C ASP A 284 -24.01 -13.32 -6.17
N LEU A 285 -23.39 -12.43 -5.39
CA LEU A 285 -23.52 -12.40 -3.93
C LEU A 285 -24.98 -12.29 -3.49
N LEU A 286 -25.76 -11.42 -4.15
CA LEU A 286 -27.16 -11.21 -3.82
C LEU A 286 -28.06 -12.37 -4.26
N SER A 287 -27.65 -13.17 -5.24
CA SER A 287 -28.34 -14.41 -5.62
C SER A 287 -28.17 -15.54 -4.60
N VAL A 288 -27.09 -15.51 -3.81
CA VAL A 288 -26.71 -16.54 -2.83
C VAL A 288 -27.18 -16.20 -1.40
N VAL A 289 -27.92 -15.10 -1.20
CA VAL A 289 -28.46 -14.69 0.12
C VAL A 289 -29.32 -15.77 0.78
N THR A 290 -29.88 -16.71 0.02
CA THR A 290 -30.63 -17.87 0.53
C THR A 290 -29.80 -19.16 0.67
N GLY A 291 -28.46 -19.08 0.57
CA GLY A 291 -27.54 -20.20 0.55
C GLY A 291 -27.18 -20.78 1.94
N PRO A 292 -26.32 -21.81 2.00
CA PRO A 292 -25.95 -22.53 3.23
C PRO A 292 -25.07 -21.72 4.19
N THR A 293 -24.50 -20.60 3.76
CA THR A 293 -23.77 -19.65 4.62
C THR A 293 -24.33 -18.26 4.36
N PRO A 294 -25.47 -17.91 4.96
CA PRO A 294 -26.12 -16.64 4.70
C PRO A 294 -25.24 -15.50 5.23
N LEU A 295 -25.17 -14.43 4.45
CA LEU A 295 -24.56 -13.18 4.90
C LEU A 295 -25.42 -12.53 5.98
N GLU A 296 -24.79 -11.75 6.85
CA GLU A 296 -25.51 -10.96 7.85
C GLU A 296 -26.48 -9.98 7.15
N PRO A 297 -27.73 -9.82 7.64
CA PRO A 297 -28.73 -8.98 6.98
C PRO A 297 -28.28 -7.54 6.74
N ARG A 298 -27.45 -6.99 7.64
CA ARG A 298 -26.89 -5.65 7.48
C ARG A 298 -25.90 -5.57 6.32
N THR A 299 -25.04 -6.57 6.18
CA THR A 299 -24.13 -6.70 5.05
C THR A 299 -24.91 -6.80 3.74
N VAL A 300 -25.99 -7.58 3.70
CA VAL A 300 -26.88 -7.69 2.54
C VAL A 300 -27.46 -6.33 2.16
N ALA A 301 -27.98 -5.57 3.13
CA ALA A 301 -28.53 -4.24 2.87
C ALA A 301 -27.49 -3.26 2.28
N VAL A 302 -26.23 -3.34 2.71
CA VAL A 302 -25.14 -2.54 2.11
C VAL A 302 -24.82 -3.02 0.69
N LEU A 303 -24.80 -4.32 0.43
CA LEU A 303 -24.57 -4.87 -0.92
C LEU A 303 -25.68 -4.45 -1.90
N GLU A 304 -26.94 -4.51 -1.47
CA GLU A 304 -28.08 -4.02 -2.25
C GLU A 304 -27.95 -2.52 -2.54
N TYR A 305 -27.60 -1.73 -1.51
CA TYR A 305 -27.33 -0.31 -1.67
C TYR A 305 -26.22 -0.04 -2.70
N LEU A 306 -25.09 -0.75 -2.61
CA LEU A 306 -23.99 -0.61 -3.57
C LEU A 306 -24.42 -0.98 -5.00
N ARG A 307 -25.14 -2.10 -5.17
CA ARG A 307 -25.67 -2.53 -6.48
C ARG A 307 -26.57 -1.47 -7.09
N ASP A 308 -27.49 -0.92 -6.31
CA ASP A 308 -28.49 0.04 -6.79
C ASP A 308 -27.86 1.41 -7.11
N GLN A 309 -26.79 1.78 -6.42
CA GLN A 309 -26.10 3.06 -6.63
C GLN A 309 -25.06 3.02 -7.75
N LEU A 310 -24.41 1.88 -8.02
CA LEU A 310 -23.35 1.76 -9.03
C LEU A 310 -23.93 1.65 -10.45
N GLY A 311 -24.50 2.75 -10.93
CA GLY A 311 -25.28 2.78 -12.18
C GLY A 311 -24.51 3.12 -13.45
N ARG A 312 -23.35 3.82 -13.38
CA ARG A 312 -22.56 4.22 -14.56
C ARG A 312 -21.07 4.36 -14.25
N THR A 313 -20.23 3.77 -15.11
CA THR A 313 -18.80 4.12 -15.19
C THR A 313 -18.67 5.47 -15.90
N VAL A 314 -17.92 6.39 -15.31
CA VAL A 314 -17.63 7.68 -15.93
C VAL A 314 -16.12 7.77 -16.15
N PRO A 315 -15.63 7.94 -17.39
CA PRO A 315 -14.21 8.21 -17.60
C PRO A 315 -13.86 9.58 -17.01
N ILE A 316 -12.70 9.67 -16.38
CA ILE A 316 -12.26 10.89 -15.70
C ILE A 316 -11.62 11.83 -16.73
N ALA A 317 -12.09 13.08 -16.77
CA ALA A 317 -11.35 14.17 -17.40
C ALA A 317 -10.21 14.57 -16.45
N GLY A 318 -8.98 14.57 -16.96
CA GLY A 318 -7.77 14.77 -16.15
C GLY A 318 -7.88 16.01 -15.27
N ASP A 319 -7.93 15.79 -13.97
CA ASP A 319 -7.78 16.86 -12.99
C ASP A 319 -6.33 17.36 -13.05
N SER A 320 -6.12 18.66 -12.92
CA SER A 320 -4.77 19.23 -12.85
C SER A 320 -3.99 18.55 -11.72
N ALA A 321 -2.87 17.92 -12.04
CA ALA A 321 -2.02 17.29 -11.04
C ALA A 321 -1.63 18.33 -10.00
N PRO A 322 -1.91 18.11 -8.69
CA PRO A 322 -1.41 19.01 -7.67
C PRO A 322 0.11 19.02 -7.71
N ILE A 323 0.66 20.19 -7.35
CA ILE A 323 2.10 20.39 -7.29
C ILE A 323 2.68 19.48 -6.20
N ASP A 324 3.50 18.52 -6.64
CA ASP A 324 4.09 17.48 -5.80
C ASP A 324 5.01 18.05 -4.71
N HIS A 325 5.16 17.29 -3.62
CA HIS A 325 6.12 17.61 -2.56
C HIS A 325 7.54 17.73 -3.12
N GLY A 326 8.26 18.76 -2.68
CA GLY A 326 9.60 19.09 -3.17
C GLY A 326 9.61 19.93 -4.45
N ALA A 327 8.46 20.23 -5.05
CA ALA A 327 8.37 21.16 -6.16
C ALA A 327 8.83 22.57 -5.76
N VAL A 328 9.38 23.29 -6.74
CA VAL A 328 9.89 24.65 -6.57
C VAL A 328 9.18 25.58 -7.55
N VAL A 329 8.54 26.62 -7.04
CA VAL A 329 7.88 27.68 -7.82
C VAL A 329 8.35 29.01 -7.25
N ASP A 330 8.91 29.88 -8.11
CA ASP A 330 9.45 31.19 -7.71
C ASP A 330 10.40 31.15 -6.51
N GLY A 331 11.22 30.09 -6.42
CA GLY A 331 12.16 29.87 -5.31
C GLY A 331 11.52 29.38 -4.00
N LEU A 332 10.19 29.22 -3.96
CA LEU A 332 9.48 28.62 -2.84
C LEU A 332 9.39 27.11 -3.00
N PHE A 333 9.59 26.38 -1.90
CA PHE A 333 9.53 24.93 -1.87
C PHE A 333 8.18 24.46 -1.33
N ARG A 334 7.53 23.50 -2.00
CA ARG A 334 6.31 22.87 -1.51
C ARG A 334 6.66 21.74 -0.52
N LEU A 335 6.47 21.99 0.78
CA LEU A 335 6.94 21.13 1.87
C LEU A 335 5.84 20.78 2.86
N VAL A 336 6.06 19.71 3.64
CA VAL A 336 5.20 19.25 4.74
C VAL A 336 5.22 20.27 5.87
N LEU A 337 4.05 20.72 6.30
CA LEU A 337 3.93 21.70 7.38
C LEU A 337 4.41 21.15 8.74
N PRO A 338 4.88 22.01 9.66
CA PRO A 338 5.19 21.63 11.02
C PRO A 338 3.98 21.01 11.73
N GLY A 339 4.23 20.01 12.57
CA GLY A 339 3.21 19.26 13.30
C GLY A 339 2.57 18.12 12.49
N GLN A 340 2.75 18.08 11.17
CA GLN A 340 2.14 17.04 10.33
C GLN A 340 2.92 15.72 10.37
N GLY A 341 2.19 14.62 10.20
CA GLY A 341 2.77 13.28 10.00
C GLY A 341 3.23 13.09 8.56
N ALA A 342 4.30 12.31 8.37
CA ALA A 342 4.83 11.91 7.07
C ALA A 342 5.53 10.54 7.20
N PHE A 343 5.94 9.96 6.08
CA PHE A 343 6.81 8.79 6.09
C PHE A 343 8.23 9.19 5.75
N ARG A 344 9.20 8.68 6.52
CA ARG A 344 10.61 8.74 6.18
C ARG A 344 11.02 7.44 5.50
N VAL A 345 11.53 7.52 4.28
CA VAL A 345 12.00 6.40 3.47
C VAL A 345 13.52 6.45 3.36
N VAL A 346 14.20 5.40 3.83
CA VAL A 346 15.66 5.23 3.76
C VAL A 346 15.97 3.80 3.38
N ASP A 347 16.70 3.58 2.28
CA ASP A 347 17.14 2.25 1.84
C ASP A 347 15.99 1.20 1.74
N GLY A 348 14.81 1.65 1.29
CA GLY A 348 13.58 0.85 1.18
C GLY A 348 12.84 0.64 2.51
N GLU A 349 13.34 1.15 3.62
CA GLU A 349 12.66 1.15 4.91
C GLU A 349 11.86 2.43 5.10
N SER A 350 10.57 2.26 5.34
CA SER A 350 9.64 3.34 5.59
C SER A 350 9.26 3.38 7.07
N THR A 351 9.32 4.56 7.68
CA THR A 351 8.98 4.79 9.09
C THR A 351 8.08 5.99 9.25
N SER A 352 7.05 5.89 10.10
CA SER A 352 6.22 7.06 10.44
C SER A 352 7.03 8.09 11.23
N VAL A 353 6.95 9.35 10.83
CA VAL A 353 7.63 10.47 11.48
C VAL A 353 6.69 11.67 11.59
N GLN A 354 6.97 12.55 12.56
CA GLN A 354 6.29 13.84 12.66
C GLN A 354 7.28 14.95 12.36
N VAL A 355 6.90 15.86 11.46
CA VAL A 355 7.70 17.03 11.12
C VAL A 355 7.60 18.05 12.24
N ARG A 356 8.73 18.47 12.80
CA ARG A 356 8.81 19.54 13.80
C ARG A 356 9.04 20.89 13.14
N ASP A 357 9.96 20.95 12.17
CA ASP A 357 10.40 22.18 11.53
C ASP A 357 11.12 21.88 10.21
N VAL A 358 11.45 22.91 9.43
CA VAL A 358 12.24 22.84 8.19
C VAL A 358 13.43 23.78 8.30
N ARG A 359 14.60 23.36 7.81
CA ARG A 359 15.82 24.18 7.79
C ARG A 359 16.57 24.03 6.49
N TYR A 360 17.11 25.15 6.00
CA TYR A 360 18.11 25.13 4.93
C TYR A 360 19.51 24.98 5.52
N THR A 361 20.28 24.03 5.00
CA THR A 361 21.66 23.74 5.43
C THR A 361 22.60 23.75 4.22
N PRO A 362 23.93 23.72 4.41
CA PRO A 362 24.87 23.55 3.29
C PRO A 362 24.61 22.26 2.47
N ASN A 363 23.96 21.26 3.06
CA ASN A 363 23.58 20.00 2.40
C ASN A 363 22.18 20.06 1.77
N GLY A 364 21.58 21.25 1.68
CA GLY A 364 20.24 21.49 1.14
C GLY A 364 19.15 21.57 2.20
N MET A 365 17.90 21.45 1.73
CA MET A 365 16.70 21.50 2.57
C MET A 365 16.55 20.23 3.41
N MET A 366 16.36 20.42 4.71
CA MET A 366 16.26 19.37 5.71
C MET A 366 15.01 19.56 6.57
N TYR A 367 14.27 18.47 6.79
CA TYR A 367 13.29 18.41 7.86
C TYR A 367 13.96 18.15 9.20
N VAL A 368 13.42 18.79 10.22
CA VAL A 368 13.69 18.49 11.62
C VAL A 368 12.52 17.67 12.12
N LEU A 369 12.79 16.46 12.60
CA LEU A 369 11.76 15.50 13.02
C LEU A 369 11.59 15.50 14.53
N VAL A 370 10.39 15.18 15.00
CA VAL A 370 10.14 14.91 16.42
C VAL A 370 10.95 13.66 16.81
N PRO A 371 11.82 13.75 17.83
CA PRO A 371 12.65 12.62 18.21
C PRO A 371 11.81 11.47 18.76
N THR A 372 12.05 10.25 18.26
CA THR A 372 11.55 9.02 18.89
C THR A 372 12.40 8.60 20.09
N ASP A 373 13.63 9.13 20.19
CA ASP A 373 14.52 9.02 21.36
C ASP A 373 15.01 10.43 21.72
N LEU A 374 14.89 10.82 22.99
CA LEU A 374 15.14 12.18 23.49
C LEU A 374 16.61 12.65 23.36
N ARG A 375 17.52 11.77 22.92
CA ARG A 375 18.97 12.03 22.93
C ARG A 375 19.56 12.51 21.60
N VAL A 376 18.79 12.53 20.50
CA VAL A 376 19.33 12.93 19.18
C VAL A 376 18.32 13.81 18.43
N THR A 377 18.79 14.93 17.87
CA THR A 377 17.98 15.68 16.89
C THR A 377 18.01 14.91 15.57
N HIS A 378 16.85 14.38 15.18
CA HIS A 378 16.71 13.66 13.92
C HIS A 378 16.44 14.67 12.79
N MET A 379 17.41 14.81 11.87
CA MET A 379 17.23 15.56 10.63
C MET A 379 17.16 14.60 9.45
N ALA A 380 16.35 14.92 8.46
CA ALA A 380 16.22 14.15 7.22
C ALA A 380 16.17 15.09 6.00
N PRO A 381 16.89 14.79 4.91
CA PRO A 381 16.72 15.51 3.64
C PRO A 381 15.27 15.47 3.17
N ILE A 382 14.81 16.51 2.46
CA ILE A 382 13.44 16.55 1.93
C ILE A 382 13.11 15.32 1.07
N VAL A 383 14.07 14.81 0.30
CA VAL A 383 13.89 13.65 -0.59
C VAL A 383 13.64 12.33 0.16
N GLN A 384 13.93 12.28 1.46
CA GLN A 384 13.65 11.12 2.31
C GLN A 384 12.27 11.19 2.95
N ILE A 385 11.54 12.30 2.84
CA ILE A 385 10.24 12.49 3.48
C ILE A 385 9.16 12.48 2.40
N GLN A 386 8.22 11.57 2.53
CA GLN A 386 7.06 11.45 1.67
C GLN A 386 5.79 11.85 2.45
N PRO A 387 4.97 12.77 1.93
CA PRO A 387 3.69 13.10 2.55
C PRO A 387 2.70 11.93 2.44
N ILE A 388 1.79 11.87 3.41
CA ILE A 388 0.67 10.93 3.41
C ILE A 388 -0.46 11.51 2.55
N HIS A 389 -0.87 10.81 1.50
CA HIS A 389 -1.91 11.24 0.58
C HIS A 389 -3.22 11.58 1.31
N GLY A 390 -3.76 12.76 1.02
CA GLY A 390 -4.99 13.26 1.63
C GLY A 390 -4.94 13.47 3.14
N ALA A 391 -3.82 13.24 3.84
CA ALA A 391 -3.75 13.36 5.30
C ALA A 391 -2.72 14.39 5.77
N THR A 392 -1.61 14.53 5.05
CA THR A 392 -0.53 15.48 5.35
C THR A 392 -0.78 16.81 4.66
N GLU A 393 -0.78 17.90 5.43
CA GLU A 393 -0.87 19.25 4.86
C GLU A 393 0.49 19.73 4.36
N LEU A 394 0.47 20.40 3.20
CA LEU A 394 1.64 20.99 2.54
C LEU A 394 1.52 22.52 2.53
N GLY A 395 2.66 23.21 2.68
CA GLY A 395 2.80 24.66 2.59
C GLY A 395 3.96 25.06 1.69
N TRP A 396 4.05 26.35 1.37
CA TRP A 396 5.18 26.91 0.63
C TRP A 396 6.19 27.50 1.61
N TYR A 397 7.46 27.16 1.44
CA TYR A 397 8.54 27.61 2.31
C TYR A 397 9.57 28.42 1.54
N ASP A 398 9.90 29.61 2.04
CA ASP A 398 10.98 30.45 1.53
C ASP A 398 12.28 30.14 2.30
N PRO A 399 13.28 29.50 1.67
CA PRO A 399 14.54 29.17 2.33
C PRO A 399 15.44 30.39 2.58
N CYS A 400 15.24 31.50 1.86
CA CYS A 400 15.99 32.74 2.05
C CYS A 400 15.47 33.53 3.25
N ALA A 401 14.14 33.60 3.41
CA ALA A 401 13.50 34.28 4.54
C ALA A 401 13.31 33.36 5.77
N CYS A 402 13.50 32.05 5.62
CA CYS A 402 13.23 31.04 6.65
C CYS A 402 11.78 31.07 7.17
N GLU A 403 10.81 31.31 6.29
CA GLU A 403 9.39 31.49 6.66
C GLU A 403 8.44 30.72 5.73
N TRP A 404 7.23 30.47 6.22
CA TRP A 404 6.14 29.89 5.43
C TRP A 404 5.37 31.01 4.72
N ARG A 405 5.03 30.79 3.45
CA ARG A 405 4.28 31.74 2.61
C ARG A 405 2.98 31.14 2.09
N GLU A 406 2.07 32.02 1.71
CA GLU A 406 0.84 31.65 1.01
C GLU A 406 1.14 31.13 -0.40
N VAL A 407 0.15 30.47 -0.99
CA VAL A 407 0.25 29.86 -2.33
C VAL A 407 0.57 30.95 -3.36
N PRO A 408 1.60 30.77 -4.22
CA PRO A 408 1.82 31.67 -5.35
C PRO A 408 0.53 31.74 -6.16
N HIS A 409 0.01 32.94 -6.40
CA HIS A 409 -1.31 33.14 -7.01
C HIS A 409 -1.43 32.65 -8.47
N ASP A 410 -0.33 32.18 -9.07
CA ASP A 410 -0.25 31.74 -10.47
C ASP A 410 0.18 30.25 -10.64
N ALA A 411 0.03 29.40 -9.62
CA ALA A 411 0.52 28.02 -9.60
C ALA A 411 -0.55 26.95 -9.92
#